data_AF-A0A921EM19-F1
#
_entry.id   AF-A0A921EM19-F1
#
_cell.length_a   1.000
_cell.length_b   1.000
_cell.length_c   1.000
_cell.angle_alpha   90.00
_cell.angle_beta   90.00
_cell.angle_gamma   90.00
#
_symmetry.space_group_name_H-M   'P 1'
#
loop_
_entity.id
_entity.type
_entity.pdbx_description
1 polymer ?
#
loop_
_entity_poly.entity_id
_entity_poly.type
_entity_poly.pdbx_seq_one_letter_code
_entity_poly.pdbx_strand_id
1 'polypeptide(L)'
;MRTSHLLMAVALLAVAGCADANQSNTGGSVQGEMVECSYPPDGEPAKAVDPPSTTASNTGEVTATVHLTAGDVTITMDRAQAPCNINSFVSLAQQGYFDNTECHRLTDFGIFVLQCGDPTATGTGGPGYTIVDEVTRDLTYPAGTVAMAKRPSPNTAGSQFFLVYADTDLPPEYTVLGTMDQAGTDVVGGIAAQGVDGFDKTSPIAEAKITSVTLG
;
A
#
# COMPACT_ATOMS: atom_id res chain seq x y z
N MET A 1 -86.08 14.47 38.08
CA MET A 1 -85.65 14.67 36.69
C MET A 1 -84.20 14.22 36.56
N ARG A 2 -83.93 13.30 35.62
CA ARG A 2 -82.64 12.73 35.17
C ARG A 2 -81.87 11.87 36.18
N THR A 3 -81.95 10.54 36.19
CA THR A 3 -81.47 9.48 35.25
C THR A 3 -79.96 9.32 35.13
N SER A 4 -79.48 8.12 35.51
CA SER A 4 -78.47 7.23 34.87
C SER A 4 -77.63 6.52 35.95
N HIS A 5 -77.84 5.23 36.26
CA HIS A 5 -77.38 4.02 35.53
C HIS A 5 -75.86 4.01 35.30
N LEU A 6 -75.06 2.96 35.50
CA LEU A 6 -75.14 1.57 36.01
C LEU A 6 -73.69 1.02 35.87
N LEU A 7 -73.41 -0.18 36.39
CA LEU A 7 -72.25 -1.09 36.13
C LEU A 7 -70.96 -0.80 36.94
N MET A 8 -70.44 -1.65 37.84
CA MET A 8 -70.24 -3.12 37.93
C MET A 8 -69.02 -3.65 37.15
N ALA A 9 -68.20 -4.46 37.86
CA ALA A 9 -67.11 -5.39 37.45
C ALA A 9 -65.71 -4.92 37.94
N VAL A 10 -65.09 -5.54 38.97
CA VAL A 10 -64.41 -6.86 39.02
C VAL A 10 -63.23 -6.94 38.04
N ALA A 11 -61.99 -7.06 38.55
CA ALA A 11 -61.08 -8.19 38.27
C ALA A 11 -59.59 -7.89 38.57
N LEU A 12 -59.02 -8.80 39.37
CA LEU A 12 -57.72 -9.50 39.28
C LEU A 12 -56.35 -8.79 39.32
N LEU A 13 -55.50 -9.43 40.14
CA LEU A 13 -54.04 -9.35 40.28
C LEU A 13 -53.28 -9.60 38.96
N ALA A 14 -52.12 -8.94 38.82
CA ALA A 14 -50.93 -9.54 38.20
C ALA A 14 -49.65 -9.02 38.87
N VAL A 15 -48.81 -9.95 39.32
CA VAL A 15 -47.50 -9.73 39.92
C VAL A 15 -46.48 -9.62 38.78
N ALA A 16 -45.63 -8.60 38.78
CA ALA A 16 -44.45 -8.52 37.91
C ALA A 16 -43.20 -8.52 38.79
N GLY A 17 -42.54 -9.67 38.86
CA GLY A 17 -41.21 -9.81 39.43
C GLY A 17 -40.16 -9.22 38.49
N CYS A 18 -39.22 -8.45 39.04
CA CYS A 18 -38.02 -8.04 38.32
C CYS A 18 -37.03 -9.19 38.39
N ALA A 19 -36.63 -9.72 37.24
CA ALA A 19 -35.52 -10.63 37.09
C ALA A 19 -34.25 -9.82 36.83
N ASP A 20 -33.30 -9.83 37.76
CA ASP A 20 -31.93 -9.36 37.53
C ASP A 20 -31.15 -10.44 36.78
N ALA A 21 -31.08 -10.32 35.46
CA ALA A 21 -30.13 -11.05 34.63
C ALA A 21 -28.90 -10.15 34.42
N ASN A 22 -27.93 -10.23 35.33
CA ASN A 22 -26.62 -9.63 35.15
C ASN A 22 -25.80 -10.51 34.18
N GLN A 23 -26.02 -10.32 32.88
CA GLN A 23 -25.16 -10.88 31.83
C GLN A 23 -23.81 -10.18 31.88
N SER A 24 -22.82 -10.92 32.40
CA SER A 24 -21.41 -10.60 32.17
C SER A 24 -21.12 -10.80 30.68
N ASN A 25 -21.02 -9.69 29.95
CA ASN A 25 -20.70 -9.71 28.53
C ASN A 25 -19.18 -9.93 28.37
N THR A 26 -18.77 -11.19 28.19
CA THR A 26 -17.49 -11.56 27.60
C THR A 26 -17.55 -11.32 26.09
N GLY A 27 -16.70 -10.46 25.56
CA GLY A 27 -16.62 -10.29 24.10
C GLY A 27 -15.81 -9.08 23.63
N GLY A 28 -14.60 -8.88 24.17
CA GLY A 28 -13.63 -8.02 23.51
C GLY A 28 -13.05 -8.77 22.31
N SER A 29 -13.77 -8.78 21.19
CA SER A 29 -13.18 -9.12 19.91
C SER A 29 -12.13 -8.05 19.61
N VAL A 30 -10.85 -8.42 19.59
CA VAL A 30 -9.83 -7.62 18.93
C VAL A 30 -10.15 -7.71 17.43
N GLN A 31 -11.08 -6.89 16.96
CA GLN A 31 -11.15 -6.55 15.54
C GLN A 31 -9.80 -5.88 15.24
N GLY A 32 -8.98 -6.52 14.42
CA GLY A 32 -7.81 -5.85 13.86
C GLY A 32 -8.27 -4.53 13.27
N GLU A 33 -7.54 -3.45 13.55
CA GLU A 33 -7.85 -2.16 12.95
C GLU A 33 -7.72 -2.33 11.43
N MET A 34 -8.85 -2.19 10.74
CA MET A 34 -8.96 -2.24 9.29
C MET A 34 -9.35 -0.86 8.81
N VAL A 35 -8.86 -0.49 7.63
CA VAL A 35 -9.20 0.76 6.95
C VAL A 35 -9.84 0.46 5.60
N GLU A 36 -10.72 1.35 5.16
CA GLU A 36 -11.31 1.32 3.82
C GLU A 36 -10.42 2.10 2.85
N CYS A 37 -10.07 1.44 1.77
CA CYS A 37 -9.23 1.89 0.67
C CYS A 37 -10.04 2.03 -0.61
N SER A 38 -9.60 2.91 -1.50
CA SER A 38 -10.21 3.11 -2.81
C SER A 38 -9.17 2.88 -3.90
N TYR A 39 -9.56 2.11 -4.92
CA TYR A 39 -8.75 1.81 -6.10
C TYR A 39 -9.52 2.16 -7.37
N PRO A 40 -9.72 3.47 -7.68
CA PRO A 40 -10.51 3.88 -8.83
C PRO A 40 -9.89 3.36 -10.14
N PRO A 41 -10.69 2.86 -11.10
CA PRO A 41 -10.18 2.42 -12.39
C PRO A 41 -9.45 3.53 -13.16
N ASP A 42 -8.38 3.16 -13.85
CA ASP A 42 -7.52 4.07 -14.60
C ASP A 42 -6.96 3.38 -15.86
N GLY A 43 -7.87 3.10 -16.80
CA GLY A 43 -7.55 2.41 -18.04
C GLY A 43 -7.31 0.92 -17.85
N GLU A 44 -6.74 0.29 -18.89
CA GLU A 44 -6.43 -1.14 -18.88
C GLU A 44 -5.10 -1.41 -18.17
N PRO A 45 -4.99 -2.51 -17.41
CA PRO A 45 -3.75 -2.86 -16.75
C PRO A 45 -2.68 -3.24 -17.76
N ALA A 46 -1.44 -2.76 -17.55
CA ALA A 46 -0.27 -3.08 -18.38
C ALA A 46 0.06 -4.58 -18.42
N LYS A 47 -0.35 -5.32 -17.38
CA LYS A 47 -0.25 -6.76 -17.25
C LYS A 47 -1.49 -7.25 -16.50
N ALA A 48 -2.07 -8.37 -16.91
CA ALA A 48 -3.30 -8.88 -16.33
C ALA A 48 -3.21 -9.01 -14.79
N VAL A 49 -4.15 -8.39 -14.09
CA VAL A 49 -4.21 -8.32 -12.63
C VAL A 49 -5.61 -7.90 -12.19
N ASP A 50 -6.02 -8.36 -11.01
CA ASP A 50 -7.24 -7.88 -10.36
C ASP A 50 -6.91 -6.79 -9.33
N PRO A 51 -7.77 -5.76 -9.15
CA PRO A 51 -7.63 -4.80 -8.07
C PRO A 51 -7.65 -5.49 -6.69
N PRO A 52 -6.93 -4.94 -5.70
CA PRO A 52 -6.91 -5.48 -4.35
C PRO A 52 -8.26 -5.33 -3.63
N SER A 53 -8.42 -6.03 -2.51
CA SER A 53 -9.51 -5.80 -1.56
C SER A 53 -9.55 -4.33 -1.12
N THR A 54 -10.74 -3.74 -1.06
CA THR A 54 -10.94 -2.37 -0.55
C THR A 54 -10.81 -2.27 0.96
N THR A 55 -10.77 -3.38 1.69
CA THR A 55 -10.50 -3.36 3.13
C THR A 55 -9.06 -3.83 3.36
N ALA A 56 -8.25 -3.02 4.05
CA ALA A 56 -6.83 -3.26 4.33
C ALA A 56 -6.55 -3.20 5.84
N SER A 57 -5.57 -3.96 6.32
CA SER A 57 -5.08 -3.81 7.70
C SER A 57 -4.17 -2.60 7.79
N ASN A 58 -4.30 -1.80 8.86
CA ASN A 58 -3.37 -0.71 9.18
C ASN A 58 -2.44 -1.06 10.36
N THR A 59 -2.29 -2.34 10.70
CA THR A 59 -1.48 -2.79 11.83
C THR A 59 -0.47 -3.86 11.42
N GLY A 60 0.66 -3.86 12.11
CA GLY A 60 1.74 -4.81 11.90
C GLY A 60 2.55 -4.56 10.63
N GLU A 61 3.61 -5.33 10.49
CA GLU A 61 4.56 -5.20 9.38
C GLU A 61 4.33 -6.28 8.32
N VAL A 62 4.80 -5.99 7.11
CA VAL A 62 4.95 -6.96 6.04
C VAL A 62 6.33 -6.79 5.42
N THR A 63 6.97 -7.90 5.12
CA THR A 63 8.25 -7.91 4.41
C THR A 63 8.02 -8.39 2.99
N ALA A 64 8.70 -7.77 2.03
CA ALA A 64 8.76 -8.25 0.66
C ALA A 64 10.22 -8.26 0.18
N THR A 65 10.63 -9.33 -0.50
CA THR A 65 11.92 -9.39 -1.17
C THR A 65 11.70 -9.24 -2.67
N VAL A 66 12.23 -8.16 -3.23
CA VAL A 66 12.31 -7.93 -4.67
C VAL A 66 13.58 -8.60 -5.18
N HIS A 67 13.41 -9.66 -5.96
CA HIS A 67 14.54 -10.39 -6.56
C HIS A 67 14.96 -9.68 -7.85
N LEU A 68 16.06 -8.92 -7.79
CA LEU A 68 16.66 -8.34 -8.99
C LEU A 68 17.70 -9.30 -9.56
N THR A 69 17.96 -9.21 -10.87
CA THR A 69 19.09 -9.89 -11.53
C THR A 69 20.44 -9.59 -10.88
N ALA A 70 20.58 -8.40 -10.26
CA ALA A 70 21.79 -7.97 -9.57
C ALA A 70 21.89 -8.43 -8.10
N GLY A 71 20.78 -8.90 -7.49
CA GLY A 71 20.72 -9.27 -6.09
C GLY A 71 19.35 -9.02 -5.45
N ASP A 72 19.17 -9.48 -4.23
CA ASP A 72 17.91 -9.33 -3.50
C ASP A 72 17.83 -7.97 -2.80
N VAL A 73 16.64 -7.38 -2.83
CA VAL A 73 16.29 -6.17 -2.08
C VAL A 73 15.14 -6.49 -1.14
N THR A 74 15.41 -6.58 0.16
CA THR A 74 14.36 -6.85 1.16
C THR A 74 13.81 -5.53 1.69
N ILE A 75 12.49 -5.39 1.66
CA ILE A 75 11.75 -4.19 2.05
C ILE A 75 10.88 -4.53 3.26
N THR A 76 11.04 -3.80 4.35
CA THR A 76 10.15 -3.85 5.52
C THR A 76 9.14 -2.69 5.42
N MET A 77 7.85 -3.01 5.49
CA MET A 77 6.75 -2.07 5.35
C MET A 77 5.83 -2.11 6.58
N ASP A 78 5.64 -0.96 7.22
CA ASP A 78 4.70 -0.79 8.33
C ASP A 78 3.32 -0.38 7.80
N ARG A 79 2.32 -1.24 7.97
CA ARG A 79 0.96 -1.01 7.47
C ARG A 79 0.32 0.24 8.05
N ALA A 80 0.75 0.73 9.20
CA ALA A 80 0.21 1.94 9.79
C ALA A 80 0.57 3.21 9.00
N GLN A 81 1.68 3.19 8.25
CA GLN A 81 2.18 4.35 7.50
C GLN A 81 1.42 4.57 6.18
N ALA A 82 1.16 3.48 5.46
CA ALA A 82 0.58 3.54 4.12
C ALA A 82 -0.30 2.30 3.83
N PRO A 83 -1.38 2.09 4.61
CA PRO A 83 -2.15 0.84 4.55
C PRO A 83 -2.70 0.54 3.15
N CYS A 84 -3.18 1.54 2.41
CA CYS A 84 -3.79 1.31 1.10
C CYS A 84 -2.74 1.05 0.02
N ASN A 85 -1.60 1.75 0.05
CA ASN A 85 -0.50 1.52 -0.89
C ASN A 85 0.21 0.19 -0.62
N ILE A 86 0.46 -0.16 0.65
CA ILE A 86 1.04 -1.46 1.04
C ILE A 86 0.11 -2.61 0.67
N ASN A 87 -1.20 -2.48 0.89
CA ASN A 87 -2.19 -3.49 0.49
C ASN A 87 -2.19 -3.73 -1.03
N SER A 88 -2.11 -2.66 -1.83
CA SER A 88 -1.97 -2.77 -3.28
C SER A 88 -0.67 -3.44 -3.68
N PHE A 89 0.47 -2.99 -3.16
CA PHE A 89 1.78 -3.59 -3.45
C PHE A 89 1.80 -5.10 -3.15
N VAL A 90 1.30 -5.48 -1.97
CA VAL A 90 1.20 -6.90 -1.54
C VAL A 90 0.32 -7.70 -2.49
N SER A 91 -0.85 -7.17 -2.87
CA SER A 91 -1.75 -7.85 -3.81
C SER A 91 -1.13 -8.01 -5.20
N LEU A 92 -0.45 -6.97 -5.71
CA LEU A 92 0.26 -7.03 -6.98
C LEU A 92 1.39 -8.07 -6.95
N ALA A 93 2.16 -8.12 -5.86
CA ALA A 93 3.22 -9.11 -5.66
C ALA A 93 2.66 -10.54 -5.60
N GLN A 94 1.56 -10.78 -4.88
CA GLN A 94 0.89 -12.10 -4.81
C GLN A 94 0.42 -12.60 -6.18
N GLN A 95 0.02 -11.68 -7.05
CA GLN A 95 -0.41 -11.98 -8.42
C GLN A 95 0.74 -12.08 -9.41
N GLY A 96 2.00 -11.95 -8.96
CA GLY A 96 3.18 -11.97 -9.81
C GLY A 96 3.24 -10.79 -10.79
N TYR A 97 2.59 -9.67 -10.48
CA TYR A 97 2.50 -8.51 -11.37
C TYR A 97 3.91 -7.97 -11.70
N PHE A 98 4.80 -7.91 -10.72
CA PHE A 98 6.17 -7.44 -10.88
C PHE A 98 7.12 -8.45 -11.55
N ASP A 99 6.69 -9.69 -11.73
CA ASP A 99 7.55 -10.75 -12.28
C ASP A 99 7.96 -10.43 -13.72
N ASN A 100 9.26 -10.60 -13.98
CA ASN A 100 9.90 -10.35 -15.26
C ASN A 100 9.70 -8.92 -15.80
N THR A 101 9.74 -7.92 -14.92
CA THR A 101 9.64 -6.49 -15.28
C THR A 101 10.98 -5.78 -15.11
N GLU A 102 11.20 -4.69 -15.84
CA GLU A 102 12.43 -3.91 -15.76
C GLU A 102 12.26 -2.67 -14.87
N CYS A 103 13.33 -2.33 -14.15
CA CYS A 103 13.50 -1.01 -13.57
C CYS A 103 13.95 -0.04 -14.67
N HIS A 104 12.97 0.67 -15.22
CA HIS A 104 13.10 1.45 -16.46
C HIS A 104 13.74 2.83 -16.28
N ARG A 105 14.01 3.25 -15.04
CA ARG A 105 14.55 4.58 -14.79
C ARG A 105 15.51 4.61 -13.62
N LEU A 106 16.70 5.11 -13.87
CA LEU A 106 17.74 5.44 -12.91
C LEU A 106 18.00 6.94 -12.99
N THR A 107 18.10 7.61 -11.84
CA THR A 107 18.63 8.98 -11.76
C THR A 107 19.88 9.00 -10.91
N ASP A 108 20.90 9.73 -11.36
CA ASP A 108 22.23 9.82 -10.73
C ASP A 108 22.68 11.27 -10.47
N PHE A 109 21.78 12.24 -10.65
CA PHE A 109 22.02 13.65 -10.39
C PHE A 109 20.81 14.31 -9.74
N GLY A 110 21.02 14.93 -8.58
CA GLY A 110 20.01 15.65 -7.79
C GLY A 110 19.05 14.72 -7.03
N ILE A 111 18.51 13.72 -7.71
CA ILE A 111 17.66 12.67 -7.15
C ILE A 111 18.39 11.34 -7.41
N PHE A 112 18.48 10.46 -6.41
CA PHE A 112 19.25 9.22 -6.49
C PHE A 112 18.34 8.01 -6.29
N VAL A 113 17.58 7.67 -7.33
CA VAL A 113 16.58 6.61 -7.29
C VAL A 113 16.67 5.64 -8.46
N LEU A 114 16.34 4.38 -8.21
CA LEU A 114 16.01 3.37 -9.22
C LEU A 114 14.50 3.11 -9.18
N GLN A 115 13.81 3.40 -10.27
CA GLN A 115 12.36 3.30 -10.41
C GLN A 115 11.96 2.04 -11.21
N CYS A 116 10.99 1.31 -10.67
CA CYS A 116 10.52 0.02 -11.15
C CYS A 116 8.98 -0.06 -11.10
N GLY A 117 8.43 -1.24 -11.37
CA GLY A 117 7.00 -1.52 -11.18
C GLY A 117 6.09 -1.14 -12.35
N ASP A 118 6.67 -0.81 -13.52
CA ASP A 118 5.95 -0.69 -14.78
C ASP A 118 6.21 -1.92 -15.66
N PRO A 119 5.23 -2.82 -15.89
CA PRO A 119 5.41 -3.97 -16.76
C PRO A 119 5.73 -3.64 -18.22
N THR A 120 5.43 -2.44 -18.71
CA THR A 120 5.80 -2.03 -20.08
C THR A 120 7.20 -1.44 -20.16
N ALA A 121 7.81 -1.10 -19.02
CA ALA A 121 9.06 -0.35 -18.92
C ALA A 121 9.05 1.02 -19.64
N THR A 122 7.88 1.59 -19.91
CA THR A 122 7.77 2.90 -20.61
C THR A 122 7.66 4.07 -19.64
N GLY A 123 7.47 3.81 -18.35
CA GLY A 123 7.20 4.80 -17.31
C GLY A 123 5.74 5.25 -17.27
N THR A 124 4.87 4.68 -18.11
CA THR A 124 3.46 5.08 -18.23
C THR A 124 2.48 3.95 -17.95
N GLY A 125 2.95 2.71 -17.84
CA GLY A 125 2.10 1.59 -17.48
C GLY A 125 1.76 1.56 -16.00
N GLY A 126 0.72 0.82 -15.67
CA GLY A 126 0.17 0.71 -14.33
C GLY A 126 -0.85 -0.43 -14.21
N PRO A 127 -1.44 -0.63 -13.04
CA PRO A 127 -2.25 -1.80 -12.71
C PRO A 127 -3.72 -1.63 -13.12
N GLY A 128 -4.05 -0.62 -13.94
CA GLY A 128 -5.42 -0.32 -14.35
C GLY A 128 -6.25 0.40 -13.28
N TYR A 129 -5.61 0.90 -12.21
CA TYR A 129 -6.23 1.71 -11.16
C TYR A 129 -5.23 2.69 -10.55
N THR A 130 -5.75 3.69 -9.84
CA THR A 130 -4.93 4.60 -9.00
C THR A 130 -5.11 4.35 -7.51
N ILE A 131 -4.17 4.88 -6.73
CA ILE A 131 -4.14 4.81 -5.27
C ILE A 131 -3.96 6.24 -4.73
N VAL A 132 -4.55 6.50 -3.56
CA VAL A 132 -4.46 7.78 -2.85
C VAL A 132 -3.05 8.02 -2.30
N ASP A 133 -2.68 9.30 -2.15
CA ASP A 133 -1.45 9.70 -1.48
C ASP A 133 -1.62 9.51 0.05
N GLU A 134 -0.70 8.81 0.70
CA GLU A 134 -0.65 8.59 2.16
C GLU A 134 0.63 9.24 2.69
N VAL A 135 0.63 10.58 2.78
CA VAL A 135 1.81 11.41 3.04
C VAL A 135 1.64 12.36 4.23
N THR A 136 2.74 12.65 4.93
CA THR A 136 2.83 13.70 5.96
C THR A 136 3.75 14.84 5.51
N ARG A 137 3.63 16.02 6.13
CA ARG A 137 4.38 17.23 5.71
C ARG A 137 5.88 17.16 5.99
N ASP A 138 6.29 16.25 6.85
CA ASP A 138 7.65 16.05 7.36
C ASP A 138 8.35 14.84 6.74
N LEU A 139 7.73 14.19 5.75
CA LEU A 139 8.37 13.08 5.04
C LEU A 139 9.68 13.51 4.38
N THR A 140 10.68 12.65 4.51
CA THR A 140 11.98 12.76 3.85
C THR A 140 12.34 11.42 3.22
N TYR A 141 13.30 11.42 2.29
CA TYR A 141 13.67 10.25 1.50
C TYR A 141 15.19 9.96 1.60
N PRO A 142 15.69 9.54 2.78
CA PRO A 142 17.07 9.12 2.93
C PRO A 142 17.37 7.85 2.12
N ALA A 143 18.65 7.51 1.99
CA ALA A 143 19.06 6.22 1.43
C ALA A 143 18.35 5.06 2.15
N GLY A 144 17.88 4.08 1.36
CA GLY A 144 17.10 2.94 1.85
C GLY A 144 15.58 3.13 1.76
N THR A 145 15.06 4.34 1.54
CA THR A 145 13.61 4.54 1.41
C THR A 145 13.03 3.88 0.14
N VAL A 146 11.85 3.28 0.28
CA VAL A 146 11.01 2.82 -0.83
C VAL A 146 9.73 3.64 -0.86
N ALA A 147 9.41 4.26 -1.99
CA ALA A 147 8.22 5.09 -2.12
C ALA A 147 7.52 4.90 -3.47
N MET A 148 6.23 5.19 -3.50
CA MET A 148 5.39 5.08 -4.69
C MET A 148 5.71 6.19 -5.67
N ALA A 149 5.92 5.82 -6.94
CA ALA A 149 5.92 6.79 -8.02
C ALA A 149 4.48 7.15 -8.39
N LYS A 150 4.27 8.39 -8.82
CA LYS A 150 2.97 8.89 -9.26
C LYS A 150 3.11 9.87 -10.42
N ARG A 151 2.01 10.12 -11.11
CA ARG A 151 1.93 11.24 -12.07
C ARG A 151 1.95 12.57 -11.28
N PRO A 152 2.14 13.73 -11.94
CA PRO A 152 2.21 15.02 -11.25
C PRO A 152 0.97 15.38 -10.41
N SER A 153 -0.19 14.80 -10.72
CA SER A 153 -1.42 15.02 -9.96
C SER A 153 -1.45 14.16 -8.67
N PRO A 154 -1.99 14.68 -7.55
CA PRO A 154 -2.21 13.87 -6.35
C PRO A 154 -3.08 12.65 -6.60
N ASN A 155 -2.93 11.60 -5.79
CA ASN A 155 -3.75 10.38 -5.82
C ASN A 155 -3.67 9.65 -7.17
N THR A 156 -2.46 9.58 -7.73
CA THR A 156 -2.19 8.91 -9.01
C THR A 156 -1.06 7.89 -8.94
N ALA A 157 -0.70 7.46 -7.73
CA ALA A 157 0.12 6.28 -7.58
C ALA A 157 -0.60 5.07 -8.21
N GLY A 158 0.17 4.16 -8.78
CA GLY A 158 -0.33 2.91 -9.37
C GLY A 158 0.49 1.75 -8.86
N SER A 159 1.25 1.11 -9.75
CA SER A 159 2.16 0.01 -9.41
C SER A 159 3.63 0.42 -9.34
N GLN A 160 3.98 1.59 -9.88
CA GLN A 160 5.36 2.02 -9.96
C GLN A 160 5.85 2.50 -8.59
N PHE A 161 7.09 2.14 -8.25
CA PHE A 161 7.76 2.53 -7.02
C PHE A 161 9.23 2.85 -7.34
N PHE A 162 9.89 3.55 -6.42
CA PHE A 162 11.31 3.85 -6.54
C PHE A 162 12.08 3.50 -5.27
N LEU A 163 13.31 3.06 -5.47
CA LEU A 163 14.28 2.63 -4.48
C LEU A 163 15.34 3.74 -4.34
N VAL A 164 15.38 4.40 -3.19
CA VAL A 164 16.33 5.49 -2.92
C VAL A 164 17.68 4.88 -2.51
N TYR A 165 18.72 5.05 -3.32
CA TYR A 165 20.03 4.45 -3.06
C TYR A 165 21.06 5.43 -2.48
N ALA A 166 20.76 6.73 -2.51
CA ALA A 166 21.51 7.77 -1.81
C ALA A 166 20.56 8.89 -1.36
N ASP A 167 20.96 9.65 -0.33
CA ASP A 167 20.14 10.72 0.24
C ASP A 167 19.62 11.66 -0.85
N THR A 168 18.31 11.78 -0.90
CA THR A 168 17.59 12.43 -1.99
C THR A 168 16.67 13.50 -1.44
N ASP A 169 16.73 14.70 -2.00
CA ASP A 169 15.83 15.80 -1.66
C ASP A 169 14.63 15.79 -2.63
N LEU A 170 13.53 15.21 -2.16
CA LEU A 170 12.25 15.20 -2.86
C LEU A 170 11.19 15.88 -1.98
N PRO A 171 10.23 16.59 -2.59
CA PRO A 171 9.10 17.12 -1.83
C PRO A 171 8.30 15.96 -1.20
N PRO A 172 7.67 16.16 -0.02
CA PRO A 172 6.95 15.14 0.75
C PRO A 172 5.60 14.79 0.10
N GLU A 173 5.64 14.33 -1.14
CA GLU A 173 4.49 14.10 -2.01
C GLU A 173 4.34 12.63 -2.44
N TYR A 174 5.34 11.80 -2.15
CA TYR A 174 5.38 10.40 -2.53
C TYR A 174 5.16 9.52 -1.29
N THR A 175 4.14 8.66 -1.34
CA THR A 175 3.84 7.70 -0.26
C THR A 175 5.03 6.79 -0.01
N VAL A 176 5.54 6.77 1.21
CA VAL A 176 6.59 5.82 1.62
C VAL A 176 5.94 4.46 1.90
N LEU A 177 6.39 3.42 1.23
CA LEU A 177 5.98 2.04 1.51
C LEU A 177 6.75 1.48 2.70
N GLY A 178 8.04 1.78 2.79
CA GLY A 178 8.92 1.17 3.77
C GLY A 178 10.40 1.44 3.49
N THR A 179 11.25 0.56 4.01
CA THR A 179 12.70 0.69 3.95
C THR A 179 13.36 -0.60 3.47
N MET A 180 14.33 -0.45 2.58
CA MET A 180 15.25 -1.51 2.18
C MET A 180 16.21 -1.85 3.32
N ASP A 181 16.65 -3.10 3.36
CA ASP A 181 17.83 -3.47 4.14
C ASP A 181 19.12 -2.91 3.53
N GLN A 182 20.22 -2.95 4.30
CA GLN A 182 21.50 -2.42 3.85
C GLN A 182 22.01 -3.18 2.61
N ALA A 183 21.83 -4.51 2.58
CA ALA A 183 22.25 -5.33 1.45
C ALA A 183 21.51 -4.93 0.16
N GLY A 184 20.20 -4.71 0.22
CA GLY A 184 19.41 -4.22 -0.91
C GLY A 184 19.82 -2.81 -1.34
N THR A 185 20.11 -1.93 -0.39
CA THR A 185 20.62 -0.58 -0.69
C THR A 185 21.97 -0.65 -1.44
N ASP A 186 22.86 -1.55 -1.04
CA ASP A 186 24.15 -1.78 -1.71
C ASP A 186 23.97 -2.37 -3.13
N VAL A 187 23.00 -3.27 -3.32
CA VAL A 187 22.64 -3.81 -4.66
C VAL A 187 22.20 -2.69 -5.60
N VAL A 188 21.28 -1.83 -5.14
CA VAL A 188 20.78 -0.70 -5.96
C VAL A 188 21.90 0.32 -6.21
N GLY A 189 22.75 0.59 -5.21
CA GLY A 189 23.94 1.43 -5.38
C GLY A 189 24.93 0.86 -6.40
N GLY A 190 25.10 -0.47 -6.46
CA GLY A 190 25.93 -1.15 -7.45
C GLY A 190 25.39 -1.08 -8.88
N ILE A 191 24.06 -1.09 -9.05
CA ILE A 191 23.41 -0.79 -10.34
C ILE A 191 23.70 0.67 -10.72
N ALA A 192 23.45 1.59 -9.80
CA ALA A 192 23.61 3.03 -10.04
C ALA A 192 25.06 3.42 -10.40
N ALA A 193 26.05 2.80 -9.77
CA ALA A 193 27.47 3.06 -10.01
C ALA A 193 27.93 2.75 -11.45
N GLN A 194 27.16 1.95 -12.20
CA GLN A 194 27.44 1.67 -13.61
C GLN A 194 26.93 2.78 -14.54
N GLY A 195 26.04 3.65 -14.04
CA GLY A 195 25.55 4.85 -14.72
C GLY A 195 24.24 4.66 -15.47
N VAL A 196 23.73 5.78 -15.96
CA VAL A 196 22.52 5.89 -16.79
C VAL A 196 22.91 5.73 -18.26
N ASP A 197 22.06 5.03 -19.03
CA ASP A 197 22.25 4.83 -20.45
C ASP A 197 22.29 6.17 -21.19
N GLY A 198 23.33 6.38 -21.99
CA GLY A 198 23.57 7.67 -22.65
C GLY A 198 22.63 7.96 -23.83
N PHE A 199 21.96 6.93 -24.37
CA PHE A 199 21.06 7.05 -25.51
C PHE A 199 19.67 7.52 -25.07
N ASP A 200 19.05 6.84 -24.11
CA ASP A 200 17.73 7.21 -23.61
C ASP A 200 17.77 8.14 -22.39
N LYS A 201 18.92 8.26 -21.72
CA LYS A 201 19.18 9.12 -20.55
C LYS A 201 18.26 8.83 -19.36
N THR A 202 17.68 7.63 -19.30
CA THR A 202 16.78 7.22 -18.23
C THR A 202 17.10 5.82 -17.72
N SER A 203 17.38 4.85 -18.59
CA SER A 203 17.54 3.46 -18.17
C SER A 203 18.88 3.24 -17.46
N PRO A 204 18.97 2.32 -16.48
CA PRO A 204 20.27 1.91 -15.97
C PRO A 204 21.10 1.19 -17.06
N ILE A 205 22.42 1.40 -17.09
CA ILE A 205 23.33 0.63 -17.95
C ILE A 205 23.36 -0.83 -17.50
N ALA A 206 23.39 -1.05 -16.18
CA ALA A 206 23.32 -2.38 -15.61
C ALA A 206 21.92 -2.96 -15.78
N GLU A 207 21.82 -4.26 -16.08
CA GLU A 207 20.54 -4.94 -16.10
C GLU A 207 19.90 -4.91 -14.69
N ALA A 208 18.74 -4.27 -14.61
CA ALA A 208 17.96 -4.13 -13.38
C ALA A 208 16.56 -4.71 -13.59
N LYS A 209 16.48 -6.04 -13.70
CA LYS A 209 15.23 -6.76 -13.93
C LYS A 209 14.74 -7.40 -12.65
N ILE A 210 13.47 -7.19 -12.31
CA ILE A 210 12.75 -7.94 -11.27
C ILE A 210 12.41 -9.31 -11.84
N THR A 211 13.00 -10.37 -11.30
CA THR A 211 12.63 -11.74 -11.66
C THR A 211 11.33 -12.14 -10.99
N SER A 212 11.17 -11.79 -9.71
CA SER A 212 9.95 -12.03 -8.93
C SER A 212 9.93 -11.18 -7.65
N VAL A 213 8.79 -11.16 -6.96
CA VAL A 213 8.67 -10.59 -5.61
C VAL A 213 8.09 -11.64 -4.66
N THR A 214 8.79 -11.90 -3.56
CA THR A 214 8.35 -12.85 -2.51
C THR A 214 7.89 -12.09 -1.28
N LEU A 215 6.78 -12.51 -0.67
CA LEU A 215 6.31 -11.97 0.60
C LEU A 215 6.76 -12.85 1.77
N GLY A 216 7.17 -12.22 2.87
CA GLY A 216 7.60 -12.87 4.12
C GLY A 216 6.48 -13.11 5.13
#